data_AF-A0A6V7JCN7-F1
#
_entry.id   AF-A0A6V7JCN7-F1
#
_cell.length_a   1.000
_cell.length_b   1.000
_cell.length_c   1.000
_cell.angle_alpha   90.00
_cell.angle_beta   90.00
_cell.angle_gamma   90.00
#
_symmetry.space_group_name_H-M   'P 1'
#
loop_
_entity.id
_entity.type
_entity.pdbx_description
1 polymer ?
#
loop_
_entity_poly.entity_id
_entity_poly.type
_entity_poly.pdbx_seq_one_letter_code
_entity_poly.pdbx_strand_id
1 'polypeptide(L)' 'LPLRVIGKVSGRINGQELPARDLQCYVQTKDGRTYTALSRIPESVGQDFQLLATLGGVIGWLFAKPMGDIKNGYQLT' A
#
# COMPACT_ATOMS: atom_id res chain seq x y z
N LEU A 1 -12.74 -13.94 0.35
CA LEU A 1 -12.08 -14.02 -0.98
C LEU A 1 -10.93 -13.02 -1.00
N PRO A 2 -9.75 -13.36 -1.55
CA PRO A 2 -8.66 -12.41 -1.65
C PRO A 2 -9.02 -11.26 -2.61
N LEU A 3 -8.59 -10.04 -2.27
CA LEU A 3 -8.78 -8.86 -3.12
C LEU A 3 -7.44 -8.36 -3.65
N ARG A 4 -7.48 -7.68 -4.81
CA ARG A 4 -6.31 -7.07 -5.43
C ARG A 4 -6.56 -5.58 -5.62
N VAL A 5 -5.64 -4.76 -5.12
CA VAL A 5 -5.60 -3.32 -5.36
C VAL A 5 -4.44 -3.03 -6.30
N ILE A 6 -4.69 -2.32 -7.39
CA ILE A 6 -3.69 -1.99 -8.39
C ILE A 6 -3.73 -0.48 -8.61
N GLY A 7 -2.56 0.13 -8.77
CA GLY A 7 -2.46 1.54 -9.09
C GLY A 7 -1.07 1.92 -9.57
N LYS A 8 -0.81 3.22 -9.56
CA LYS A 8 0.51 3.78 -9.85
C LYS A 8 0.91 4.75 -8.74
N VAL A 9 2.21 4.83 -8.47
CA VAL A 9 2.81 5.78 -7.53
C VAL A 9 3.89 6.58 -8.26
N SER A 10 3.85 7.90 -8.12
CA SER A 10 4.83 8.85 -8.64
C SER A 10 5.08 9.95 -7.61
N GLY A 11 6.22 10.62 -7.69
CA GLY A 11 6.52 11.75 -6.82
C GLY A 11 7.97 12.17 -6.90
N ARG A 12 8.45 12.90 -5.90
CA ARG A 12 9.84 13.34 -5.80
C ARG A 12 10.38 13.03 -4.41
N ILE A 13 11.48 12.28 -4.34
CA ILE A 13 12.09 11.82 -3.07
C ILE A 13 13.53 12.31 -3.03
N ASN A 14 13.91 13.02 -1.97
CA ASN A 14 15.27 13.55 -1.79
C ASN A 14 15.80 14.32 -3.02
N GLY A 15 14.91 15.06 -3.69
CA GLY A 15 15.22 15.82 -4.91
C GLY A 15 15.26 15.00 -6.20
N GLN A 16 15.17 13.67 -6.14
CA GLN A 16 15.10 12.78 -7.30
C GLN A 16 13.65 12.55 -7.72
N GLU A 17 13.38 12.70 -9.02
CA GLU A 17 12.07 12.42 -9.59
C GLU A 17 11.82 10.91 -9.67
N LEU A 18 10.66 10.48 -9.18
CA LEU A 18 10.16 9.12 -9.27
C LEU A 18 8.99 9.09 -10.28
N PRO A 19 9.23 8.68 -11.54
CA PRO A 19 8.16 8.52 -12.51
C PRO A 19 7.19 7.42 -12.09
N ALA A 20 5.98 7.44 -12.63
CA ALA A 20 4.91 6.51 -12.27
C ALA A 20 5.35 5.03 -12.31
N ARG A 21 5.38 4.40 -11.14
CA ARG A 21 5.68 2.98 -10.94
C ARG A 21 4.42 2.22 -10.56
N ASP A 22 4.38 0.93 -10.88
CA ASP A 22 3.20 0.12 -10.59
C ASP A 22 3.17 -0.24 -9.10
N LEU A 23 1.99 -0.07 -8.51
CA LEU A 23 1.64 -0.54 -7.17
C LEU A 23 0.72 -1.74 -7.31
N GLN A 24 1.05 -2.82 -6.61
CA GLN A 24 0.19 -3.98 -6.48
C GLN A 24 0.03 -4.33 -5.01
N CYS A 25 -1.20 -4.56 -4.57
CA CYS A 25 -1.46 -5.04 -3.23
C CYS A 25 -2.39 -6.24 -3.26
N TYR A 26 -1.99 -7.29 -2.55
CA TYR A 26 -2.83 -8.45 -2.27
C TYR A 26 -3.41 -8.33 -0.86
N VAL A 27 -4.72 -8.53 -0.73
CA VAL A 27 -5.44 -8.40 0.53
C VAL A 27 -6.04 -9.74 0.93
N GLN A 28 -5.63 -10.26 2.08
CA GLN A 28 -6.23 -11.43 2.70
C GLN A 28 -7.39 -10.98 3.61
N THR A 29 -8.59 -10.90 3.04
CA THR A 29 -9.79 -10.40 3.75
C THR A 29 -10.21 -11.20 4.99
N LYS A 30 -9.74 -12.45 5.14
CA LYS A 30 -10.06 -13.30 6.31
C LYS A 30 -9.45 -12.77 7.61
N ASP A 31 -8.25 -12.22 7.52
CA ASP A 31 -7.48 -11.77 8.70
C ASP A 31 -6.98 -10.32 8.57
N GLY A 32 -7.32 -9.63 7.48
CA GLY A 32 -7.00 -8.22 7.26
C GLY A 32 -5.54 -7.97 6.87
N ARG A 33 -4.74 -9.02 6.60
CA ARG A 33 -3.36 -8.85 6.16
C ARG A 33 -3.30 -8.30 4.74
N THR A 34 -2.39 -7.37 4.51
CA THR A 34 -2.13 -6.78 3.20
C THR A 34 -0.66 -6.92 2.84
N TYR A 35 -0.39 -7.13 1.56
CA TYR A 35 0.95 -7.27 1.00
C TYR A 35 1.07 -6.31 -0.17
N THR A 36 1.72 -5.18 0.05
CA THR A 36 1.95 -4.16 -0.98
C THR A 36 3.34 -4.29 -1.56
N ALA A 37 3.42 -4.31 -2.89
CA ALA A 37 4.64 -4.31 -3.67
C ALA A 37 4.66 -3.08 -4.59
N LEU A 38 5.83 -2.43 -4.65
CA LEU A 38 6.14 -1.37 -5.59
C LEU A 38 7.27 -1.84 -6.51
N SER A 39 7.05 -1.75 -7.81
CA SER A 39 7.98 -2.29 -8.80
C SER A 39 8.94 -1.22 -9.33
N ARG A 40 10.19 -1.62 -9.62
CA ARG A 40 11.18 -0.78 -10.33
C ARG A 40 11.54 0.52 -9.59
N ILE A 41 11.69 0.44 -8.27
CA ILE A 41 12.26 1.52 -7.46
C ILE A 41 13.76 1.64 -7.78
N PRO A 42 14.28 2.84 -8.09
CA PRO A 42 15.70 3.03 -8.33
C PRO A 42 16.54 2.69 -7.09
N GLU A 43 17.69 2.05 -7.29
CA GLU A 43 18.59 1.67 -6.19
C GLU A 43 19.04 2.89 -5.36
N SER A 44 19.21 4.05 -6.01
CA SER A 44 19.60 5.31 -5.36
C SER A 44 18.67 5.77 -4.24
N VAL A 45 17.40 5.37 -4.28
CA VAL A 45 16.39 5.70 -3.25
C VAL A 45 15.77 4.45 -2.63
N GLY A 46 16.26 3.25 -2.94
CA GLY A 46 15.64 1.99 -2.53
C GLY A 46 15.60 1.80 -1.01
N GLN A 47 16.67 2.21 -0.31
CA GLN A 47 16.74 2.19 1.15
C GLN A 47 15.82 3.24 1.78
N ASP A 48 15.87 4.48 1.30
CA ASP A 48 14.98 5.56 1.76
C ASP A 48 13.50 5.20 1.56
N PHE A 49 13.17 4.46 0.50
CA PHE A 49 11.83 3.97 0.22
C PHE A 49 11.26 3.08 1.32
N GLN A 50 12.09 2.40 2.11
CA GLN A 50 11.62 1.58 3.23
C GLN A 50 10.95 2.44 4.31
N LEU A 51 11.33 3.72 4.44
CA LEU A 51 10.67 4.67 5.34
C LEU A 51 9.24 5.02 4.88
N LEU A 52 8.92 4.75 3.61
CA LEU A 52 7.60 4.98 3.02
C LEU A 52 6.69 3.74 3.08
N ALA A 53 7.00 2.75 3.93
CA ALA A 53 6.17 1.56 4.12
C ALA A 53 4.70 1.88 4.48
N THR A 54 4.46 3.03 5.11
CA THR A 54 3.11 3.55 5.44
C THR A 54 2.21 3.72 4.21
N LEU A 55 2.76 3.87 2.99
CA LEU A 55 1.97 3.91 1.76
C LEU A 55 1.09 2.68 1.58
N GLY A 56 1.57 1.49 1.95
CA GLY A 56 0.77 0.26 1.95
C GLY A 56 -0.19 0.17 3.15
N GLY A 57 0.10 0.90 4.23
CA GLY A 57 -0.68 0.91 5.46
C GLY A 57 -2.11 1.41 5.28
N VAL A 58 -2.33 2.38 4.38
CA VAL A 58 -3.69 2.88 4.06
C VAL A 58 -4.58 1.76 3.50
N ILE A 59 -4.02 0.87 2.67
CA ILE A 59 -4.75 -0.29 2.15
C ILE A 59 -5.03 -1.29 3.28
N GLY A 60 -4.09 -1.44 4.22
CA GLY A 60 -4.30 -2.19 5.46
C GLY A 60 -5.47 -1.66 6.28
N TRP A 61 -5.58 -0.33 6.44
CA TRP A 61 -6.70 0.30 7.13
C TRP A 61 -8.04 0.09 6.40
N LEU A 62 -8.06 0.23 5.07
CA LEU A 62 -9.27 0.00 4.26
C LEU A 62 -9.83 -1.41 4.51
N PHE A 63 -8.96 -2.42 4.53
CA PHE A 63 -9.38 -3.82 4.63
C PHE A 63 -9.05 -4.48 5.97
N ALA A 64 -8.88 -3.69 7.02
CA ALA A 64 -8.63 -4.19 8.37
C ALA A 64 -9.74 -5.14 8.80
N LYS A 65 -9.41 -6.15 9.61
CA LYS A 65 -10.41 -7.08 10.17
C LYS A 65 -11.27 -6.34 11.19
N PRO A 66 -12.60 -6.21 10.98
CA PRO A 66 -13.49 -5.62 11.96
C PRO A 66 -13.47 -6.38 13.29
N MET A 67 -13.62 -5.66 14.41
CA MET A 67 -13.78 -6.22 15.75
C MET A 67 -15.04 -5.66 16.38
N GLY A 68 -16.01 -6.53 16.69
CA GLY A 68 -17.34 -6.10 17.12
C GLY A 68 -18.00 -5.21 16.07
N ASP A 69 -18.49 -4.05 16.50
CA ASP A 69 -19.18 -3.07 15.63
C ASP A 69 -18.24 -2.07 14.97
N ILE A 70 -16.92 -2.20 15.15
CA ILE A 70 -15.92 -1.28 14.58
C ILE A 70 -15.80 -1.54 13.07
N LYS A 71 -16.06 -0.49 12.28
CA LYS A 71 -15.93 -0.53 10.81
C LYS A 71 -14.50 -0.27 10.36
N ASN A 72 -14.06 -0.98 9.33
CA ASN A 72 -12.80 -0.68 8.66
C ASN A 72 -12.95 0.47 7.65
N GLY A 73 -11.85 0.91 7.04
CA GLY A 73 -11.88 2.06 6.14
C GLY A 73 -12.79 1.86 4.92
N TYR A 74 -12.80 0.66 4.34
CA TYR A 74 -13.65 0.37 3.18
C TYR A 74 -15.15 0.41 3.52
N GLN A 75 -15.55 0.11 4.76
CA GLN A 75 -16.94 0.24 5.19
C GLN A 75 -17.36 1.69 5.49
N LEU A 76 -16.39 2.59 5.64
CA LEU A 76 -16.62 4.01 5.94
C LEU A 76 -16.66 4.88 4.69
N THR A 77 -16.12 4.41 3.56
CA THR A 77 -15.96 5.16 2.30
C THR A 77 -16.63 4.44 1.15
#